data_AF-A0A9D7UA15-F1
#
_entry.id   AF-A0A9D7UA15-F1
#
_cell.length_a   1.000
_cell.length_b   1.000
_cell.length_c   1.000
_cell.angle_alpha   90.00
_cell.angle_beta   90.00
_cell.angle_gamma   90.00
#
_symmetry.space_group_name_H-M   'P 1'
#
loop_
_entity.id
_entity.type
_entity.pdbx_description
1 polymer ?
#
loop_
_entity_poly.entity_id
_entity_poly.type
_entity_poly.pdbx_seq_one_letter_code
_entity_poly.pdbx_strand_id
1 'polypeptide(L)'
;MIIDVALGTLRAERLGKRRDGWLFTDKMAEQCTHPRIAAHHAVPFTGREHVLEICTGAGLDAAALAAVSGRVTSFEADPIIADITAGNLHRTGITNVDVVRSAWPPLRRRGQYV
;
A
#
# COMPACT_ATOMS: atom_id res chain seq x y z
N MET A 1 -4.50 -2.96 -19.05
CA MET A 1 -4.93 -2.81 -17.65
C MET A 1 -5.62 -4.05 -17.11
N ILE A 2 -6.75 -4.53 -17.66
CA ILE A 2 -7.47 -5.71 -17.12
C ILE A 2 -6.61 -6.99 -17.15
N ILE A 3 -5.95 -7.29 -18.27
CA ILE A 3 -5.09 -8.47 -18.40
C ILE A 3 -3.91 -8.39 -17.42
N ASP A 4 -3.28 -7.22 -17.28
CA ASP A 4 -2.17 -6.99 -16.33
C ASP A 4 -2.60 -7.23 -14.88
N VAL A 5 -3.78 -6.73 -14.48
CA VAL A 5 -4.33 -6.99 -13.15
C VAL A 5 -4.65 -8.48 -12.93
N ALA A 6 -5.22 -9.15 -13.93
CA ALA A 6 -5.53 -10.57 -13.82
C ALA A 6 -4.25 -11.43 -13.70
N LEU A 7 -3.27 -11.21 -14.59
CA LEU A 7 -2.01 -11.92 -14.59
C LEU A 7 -1.16 -11.60 -13.35
N GLY A 8 -1.11 -10.33 -12.95
CA GLY A 8 -0.43 -9.89 -11.74
C GLY A 8 -1.00 -10.51 -10.48
N THR A 9 -2.33 -10.63 -10.38
CA THR A 9 -2.98 -11.30 -9.25
C THR A 9 -2.63 -12.79 -9.19
N LEU A 10 -2.61 -13.49 -10.33
CA LEU A 10 -2.15 -14.88 -10.40
C LEU A 10 -0.65 -15.00 -10.07
N ARG A 11 0.18 -14.04 -10.48
CA ARG A 11 1.60 -14.00 -10.13
C ARG A 11 1.79 -13.80 -8.63
N ALA A 12 1.04 -12.90 -8.00
CA ALA A 12 1.09 -12.68 -6.55
C ALA A 12 0.76 -13.96 -5.78
N GLU A 13 -0.19 -14.77 -6.26
CA GLU A 13 -0.50 -16.09 -5.70
C GLU A 13 0.68 -17.05 -5.80
N ARG A 14 1.29 -17.18 -7.00
CA ARG A 14 2.47 -18.03 -7.21
C ARG A 14 3.66 -17.62 -6.35
N LEU A 15 3.80 -16.32 -6.06
CA LEU A 15 4.86 -15.78 -5.22
C LEU A 15 4.53 -15.82 -3.72
N GLY A 16 3.36 -16.35 -3.32
CA GLY A 16 2.93 -16.41 -1.92
C GLY A 16 2.57 -15.05 -1.29
N LYS A 17 2.34 -14.03 -2.13
CA LYS A 17 2.06 -12.64 -1.71
C LYS A 17 0.58 -12.28 -1.79
N ARG A 18 -0.26 -13.18 -2.29
CA ARG A 18 -1.70 -12.95 -2.45
C ARG A 18 -2.39 -12.74 -1.09
N ARG A 19 -3.36 -11.83 -1.09
CA ARG A 19 -4.38 -11.66 -0.04
C ARG A 19 -5.75 -11.81 -0.69
N ASP A 20 -6.71 -12.39 0.02
CA ASP A 20 -8.06 -12.54 -0.50
C ASP A 20 -8.73 -11.18 -0.70
N GLY A 21 -9.41 -11.01 -1.84
CA GLY A 21 -10.05 -9.75 -2.24
C GLY A 21 -9.12 -8.69 -2.81
N TRP A 22 -7.81 -8.96 -2.87
CA TRP A 22 -6.80 -8.02 -3.39
C TRP A 22 -6.48 -8.28 -4.86
N LEU A 23 -6.29 -7.19 -5.60
CA LEU A 23 -5.89 -7.16 -6.99
C LEU A 23 -4.45 -6.66 -7.10
N PHE A 24 -3.68 -7.22 -8.02
CA PHE A 24 -2.28 -6.85 -8.24
C PHE A 24 -2.03 -6.67 -9.74
N THR A 25 -1.30 -5.62 -10.13
CA THR A 25 -0.61 -5.60 -11.42
C THR A 25 0.62 -6.51 -11.39
N ASP A 26 1.20 -6.82 -12.55
CA ASP A 26 2.41 -7.65 -12.62
C ASP A 26 3.56 -7.02 -11.82
N LYS A 27 3.76 -5.70 -11.98
CA LYS A 27 4.74 -4.91 -11.22
C LYS A 27 4.49 -4.98 -9.71
N MET A 28 3.24 -4.85 -9.26
CA MET A 28 2.90 -4.96 -7.84
C MET A 28 3.29 -6.33 -7.29
N ALA A 29 2.98 -7.42 -8.00
CA ALA A 29 3.28 -8.78 -7.57
C ALA A 29 4.79 -9.03 -7.45
N GLU A 30 5.58 -8.55 -8.41
CA GLU A 30 7.03 -8.71 -8.39
C GLU A 30 7.68 -7.93 -7.26
N GLN A 31 7.28 -6.67 -7.08
CA GLN A 31 7.98 -5.71 -6.22
C GLN A 31 7.48 -5.69 -4.77
N CYS A 32 6.26 -6.16 -4.48
CA CYS A 32 5.72 -6.03 -3.13
C CYS A 32 6.46 -6.91 -2.10
N THR A 33 6.52 -6.40 -0.87
CA THR A 33 7.05 -7.12 0.29
C THR A 33 6.23 -8.38 0.56
N HIS A 34 6.88 -9.49 0.89
CA HIS A 34 6.16 -10.69 1.28
C HIS A 34 5.37 -10.46 2.59
N PRO A 35 4.12 -10.96 2.76
CA PRO A 35 3.28 -10.65 3.93
C PRO A 35 3.94 -10.87 5.30
N ARG A 36 4.73 -11.95 5.43
CA ARG A 36 5.50 -12.25 6.66
C ARG A 36 6.57 -11.19 6.97
N ILE A 37 7.20 -10.64 5.94
CA ILE A 37 8.23 -9.60 6.08
C ILE A 37 7.55 -8.28 6.43
N ALA A 38 6.45 -7.94 5.77
CA ALA A 38 5.65 -6.75 6.09
C ALA A 38 5.18 -6.74 7.56
N ALA A 39 4.69 -7.89 8.05
CA ALA A 39 4.32 -8.04 9.46
C ALA A 39 5.49 -7.82 10.41
N HIS A 40 6.69 -8.31 10.07
CA HIS A 40 7.90 -8.08 10.86
C HIS A 40 8.31 -6.59 10.85
N HIS A 41 8.26 -5.93 9.70
CA HIS A 41 8.57 -4.50 9.56
C HIS A 41 7.60 -3.60 10.34
N ALA A 42 6.36 -4.05 10.55
CA ALA A 42 5.36 -3.28 11.28
C ALA A 42 5.59 -3.27 12.81
N VAL A 43 6.26 -4.29 13.38
CA VAL A 43 6.44 -4.45 14.84
C VAL A 43 6.93 -3.19 15.55
N PRO A 44 7.95 -2.45 15.06
CA PRO A 44 8.44 -1.23 15.73
C PRO A 44 7.42 -0.08 15.81
N PHE A 45 6.34 -0.14 15.03
CA PHE A 45 5.27 0.86 14.97
C PHE A 45 4.06 0.51 15.85
N THR A 46 4.15 -0.56 16.65
CA THR A 46 3.08 -0.96 17.55
C THR A 46 2.71 0.16 18.52
N GLY A 47 1.42 0.50 18.58
CA GLY A 47 0.88 1.53 19.48
C GLY A 47 1.17 2.97 19.06
N ARG A 48 1.78 3.19 17.88
CA ARG A 48 1.93 4.55 17.34
C ARG A 48 0.58 5.09 16.89
N GLU A 49 0.32 6.36 17.21
CA GLU A 49 -0.92 7.02 16.81
C GLU A 49 -1.03 7.16 15.29
N HIS A 50 0.06 7.59 14.64
CA HIS A 50 0.09 7.84 13.21
C HIS A 50 1.44 7.44 12.60
N VAL A 51 1.40 6.75 11.46
CA VAL A 51 2.57 6.35 10.67
C VAL A 51 2.48 6.95 9.27
N LEU A 52 3.60 7.53 8.80
CA LEU A 52 3.78 7.91 7.42
C LEU A 52 4.50 6.77 6.67
N GLU A 53 3.90 6.31 5.58
CA GLU A 53 4.51 5.37 4.64
C GLU A 53 4.71 6.08 3.28
N ILE A 54 5.83 5.79 2.63
CA ILE A 54 6.18 6.36 1.32
C ILE A 54 6.46 5.18 0.37
N CYS A 55 5.93 5.27 -0.85
CA CYS A 55 5.94 4.21 -1.86
C CYS A 55 5.03 3.02 -1.49
N THR A 56 3.72 3.27 -1.37
CA THR A 56 2.71 2.28 -0.96
C THR A 56 2.77 0.97 -1.76
N GLY A 57 2.99 1.06 -3.08
CA GLY A 57 2.98 -0.11 -3.97
C GLY A 57 1.70 -0.92 -3.82
N ALA A 58 1.83 -2.22 -3.56
CA ALA A 58 0.67 -3.11 -3.40
C ALA A 58 -0.09 -2.96 -2.08
N GLY A 59 0.45 -2.21 -1.11
CA GLY A 59 -0.18 -1.95 0.19
C GLY A 59 -0.02 -3.05 1.24
N LEU A 60 0.85 -4.05 1.03
CA LEU A 60 1.08 -5.10 2.03
C LEU A 60 1.73 -4.55 3.31
N ASP A 61 2.71 -3.65 3.17
CA ASP A 61 3.32 -2.93 4.29
C ASP A 61 2.30 -1.97 4.92
N ALA A 62 1.60 -1.15 4.13
CA ALA A 62 0.48 -0.30 4.57
C ALA A 62 -0.52 -1.05 5.47
N ALA A 63 -0.99 -2.22 5.04
CA ALA A 63 -1.93 -3.04 5.78
C ALA A 63 -1.33 -3.66 7.05
N ALA A 64 -0.03 -4.01 7.03
CA ALA A 64 0.66 -4.50 8.21
C ALA A 64 0.84 -3.39 9.26
N LEU A 65 1.21 -2.18 8.82
CA LEU A 65 1.30 -0.98 9.65
C LEU A 65 -0.06 -0.62 10.25
N ALA A 66 -1.13 -0.70 9.45
CA ALA A 66 -2.49 -0.43 9.87
C ALA A 66 -2.99 -1.36 10.97
N ALA A 67 -2.49 -2.61 11.01
CA ALA A 67 -2.86 -3.60 12.01
C ALA A 67 -2.26 -3.32 13.40
N VAL A 68 -1.22 -2.48 13.49
CA VAL A 68 -0.45 -2.24 14.73
C VAL A 68 -0.42 -0.77 15.16
N SER A 69 -0.92 0.15 14.33
CA SER A 69 -0.92 1.60 14.58
C SER A 69 -2.33 2.17 14.47
N GLY A 70 -2.54 3.38 15.02
CA GLY A 70 -3.83 4.06 14.99
C GLY A 70 -4.26 4.43 13.56
N ARG A 71 -3.39 5.09 12.81
CA ARG A 71 -3.61 5.50 11.42
C ARG A 71 -2.34 5.37 10.59
N VAL A 72 -2.49 5.12 9.29
CA VAL A 72 -1.40 5.21 8.30
C VAL A 72 -1.79 6.23 7.23
N THR A 73 -0.87 7.14 6.88
CA THR A 73 -0.97 7.91 5.64
C THR A 73 0.11 7.41 4.71
N SER A 74 -0.28 6.94 3.53
CA SER A 74 0.62 6.27 2.60
C SER A 74 0.64 6.99 1.26
N PHE A 75 1.82 7.34 0.76
CA PHE A 75 1.99 8.05 -0.51
C PHE A 75 2.36 7.10 -1.65
N GLU A 76 1.60 7.17 -2.73
CA GLU A 76 1.87 6.46 -3.99
C GLU A 76 1.85 7.45 -5.15
N ALA A 77 2.94 7.47 -5.92
CA ALA A 77 3.14 8.40 -7.02
C ALA A 77 2.36 7.97 -8.28
N ASP A 78 2.18 6.67 -8.49
CA ASP A 78 1.40 6.14 -9.60
C ASP A 78 -0.10 6.14 -9.24
N PRO A 79 -0.93 6.97 -9.91
CA PRO A 79 -2.33 7.10 -9.56
C PRO A 79 -3.14 5.81 -9.77
N ILE A 80 -2.72 4.93 -10.70
CA ILE A 80 -3.41 3.66 -10.96
C ILE A 80 -3.11 2.68 -9.82
N ILE A 81 -1.84 2.58 -9.40
CA ILE A 81 -1.45 1.72 -8.27
C ILE A 81 -2.12 2.22 -6.98
N ALA A 82 -2.13 3.54 -6.75
CA ALA A 82 -2.79 4.14 -5.61
C ALA A 82 -4.28 3.74 -5.54
N ASP A 83 -4.98 3.71 -6.67
CA ASP A 83 -6.41 3.38 -6.76
C ASP A 83 -6.70 1.91 -6.53
N ILE A 84 -5.87 1.04 -7.12
CA ILE A 84 -5.96 -0.40 -6.89
C ILE A 84 -5.75 -0.67 -5.40
N THR A 85 -4.72 -0.08 -4.80
CA THR A 85 -4.37 -0.30 -3.40
C THR A 85 -5.42 0.25 -2.44
N ALA A 86 -5.92 1.48 -2.66
CA ALA A 86 -7.04 2.02 -1.90
C ALA A 86 -8.28 1.11 -1.99
N GLY A 87 -8.59 0.62 -3.19
CA GLY A 87 -9.68 -0.34 -3.40
C GLY A 87 -9.47 -1.68 -2.69
N ASN A 88 -8.24 -2.22 -2.70
CA ASN A 88 -7.89 -3.44 -1.98
C ASN A 88 -8.12 -3.30 -0.48
N LEU A 89 -7.55 -2.25 0.12
CA LEU A 89 -7.65 -1.97 1.56
C LEU A 89 -9.12 -1.85 1.97
N HIS A 90 -9.88 -1.00 1.27
CA HIS A 90 -11.29 -0.77 1.53
C HIS A 90 -12.14 -2.05 1.43
N ARG A 91 -11.99 -2.83 0.35
CA ARG A 91 -12.75 -4.09 0.17
C ARG A 91 -12.46 -5.13 1.23
N THR A 92 -11.28 -5.08 1.87
CA THR A 92 -10.91 -5.99 2.97
C THR A 92 -11.12 -5.39 4.36
N GLY A 93 -11.82 -4.26 4.47
CA GLY A 93 -12.19 -3.66 5.75
C GLY A 93 -11.06 -2.92 6.47
N ILE A 94 -9.93 -2.66 5.79
CA ILE A 94 -8.85 -1.84 6.33
C ILE A 94 -9.21 -0.38 6.08
N THR A 95 -9.60 0.32 7.14
CA THR A 95 -10.21 1.65 7.09
C THR A 95 -9.35 2.76 7.67
N ASN A 96 -8.26 2.42 8.36
CA ASN A 96 -7.34 3.36 8.99
C ASN A 96 -6.08 3.64 8.13
N VAL A 97 -6.18 3.49 6.80
CA VAL A 97 -5.13 3.83 5.84
C VAL A 97 -5.65 4.84 4.83
N ASP A 98 -5.04 6.03 4.83
CA ASP A 98 -5.28 7.05 3.81
C ASP A 98 -4.22 6.92 2.71
N VAL A 99 -4.60 6.44 1.52
CA VAL A 99 -3.70 6.39 0.35
C VAL A 99 -3.77 7.70 -0.41
N VAL A 100 -2.66 8.43 -0.44
CA VAL A 100 -2.52 9.73 -1.11
C VAL A 100 -1.91 9.51 -2.49
N ARG A 101 -2.64 9.91 -3.54
CA ARG A 101 -2.19 9.90 -4.95
C ARG A 101 -1.19 11.02 -5.22
N SER A 102 0.02 10.90 -4.71
CA SER A 102 1.09 11.87 -4.90
C SER A 102 2.45 11.23 -4.59
N ALA A 103 3.50 11.72 -5.25
CA ALA A 103 4.85 11.51 -4.75
C ALA A 103 5.04 12.19 -3.39
N TRP A 104 6.01 11.69 -2.62
CA TRP A 104 6.52 12.35 -1.41
C TRP A 104 7.89 12.99 -1.67
N PRO A 105 8.16 14.21 -1.20
CA PRO A 105 7.19 15.13 -0.61
C PRO A 105 6.17 15.58 -1.67
N PRO A 106 4.92 15.88 -1.28
CA PRO A 106 3.94 16.42 -2.22
C PRO A 106 4.48 17.73 -2.80
N LEU A 107 4.24 17.94 -4.09
CA LEU A 107 4.65 19.17 -4.77
C LEU A 107 4.10 20.38 -4.00
N ARG A 108 4.99 21.17 -3.39
CA ARG A 108 4.62 22.47 -2.83
C ARG A 108 4.15 23.35 -3.99
N ARG A 109 2.96 23.92 -3.87
CA ARG A 109 2.60 25.07 -4.72
C ARG A 109 3.65 26.16 -4.47
N ARG A 110 4.21 26.76 -5.53
CA ARG A 110 5.15 27.89 -5.39
C ARG A 110 4.55 28.91 -4.42
N GLY A 111 5.25 29.22 -3.33
CA GLY A 111 4.86 30.27 -2.38
C GLY A 111 4.66 29.86 -0.91
N GLN A 112 4.70 28.57 -0.55
CA GLN A 112 4.67 28.17 0.87
C GLN A 112 6.11 28.03 1.42
N TYR A 113 6.58 29.06 2.11
CA TYR A 113 7.73 29.04 3.00
C TYR A 113 7.24 28.95 4.45
N VAL A 114 7.77 27.97 5.18
CA VAL A 114 8.00 28.00 6.63
C VAL A 114 9.23 27.14 6.87
#